data_AF-A0A651DSA9-F1
#
_entry.id   AF-A0A651DSA9-F1
#
_cell.length_a   1.000
_cell.length_b   1.000
_cell.length_c   1.000
_cell.angle_alpha   90.00
_cell.angle_beta   90.00
_cell.angle_gamma   90.00
#
_symmetry.space_group_name_H-M   'P 1'
#
loop_
_entity.id
_entity.type
_entity.pdbx_description
1 polymer ?
#
loop_
_entity_poly.entity_id
_entity_poly.type
_entity_poly.pdbx_seq_one_letter_code
_entity_poly.pdbx_strand_id
1 'polypeptide(L)' 'VDPRQPGTYLLGVECDGATYHSSKAARDRDRLRQQVLEQLGWKIYRIWSTDWFTNSNLETQKLIAHIQTLIT' A
#
# COMPACT_ATOMS: atom_id res chain seq x y z
N VAL A 1 -8.16 -3.17 -11.55
CA VAL A 1 -7.98 -2.16 -12.62
C VAL A 1 -9.03 -1.07 -12.43
N ASP A 2 -8.76 0.18 -12.80
CA ASP A 2 -9.73 1.27 -12.60
C ASP A 2 -10.92 1.12 -13.57
N PRO A 3 -12.17 0.93 -13.09
CA PRO A 3 -13.33 0.76 -13.95
C PRO A 3 -13.73 2.06 -14.68
N ARG A 4 -13.32 3.24 -14.18
CA ARG A 4 -13.63 4.54 -14.76
C ARG A 4 -12.58 4.98 -15.79
N GLN A 5 -11.38 4.40 -15.73
CA GLN A 5 -10.28 4.70 -16.64
C GLN A 5 -9.61 3.41 -17.14
N PRO A 6 -10.14 2.81 -18.22
CA PRO A 6 -9.57 1.60 -18.80
C PRO A 6 -8.08 1.77 -19.12
N GLY A 7 -7.27 0.77 -18.75
CA GLY A 7 -5.82 0.79 -18.95
C GLY A 7 -5.01 1.35 -17.78
N THR A 8 -5.65 1.81 -16.70
CA THR A 8 -4.94 2.24 -15.47
C THR A 8 -5.25 1.35 -14.27
N TYR A 9 -4.36 1.42 -13.28
CA TYR A 9 -4.55 0.75 -12.00
C TYR A 9 -5.25 1.67 -11.01
N LEU A 10 -6.25 1.14 -10.31
CA LEU A 10 -7.03 1.86 -9.30
C LEU A 10 -6.16 2.26 -8.08
N LEU A 11 -5.29 1.33 -7.67
CA LEU A 11 -4.51 1.40 -6.44
C LEU A 11 -3.32 0.43 -6.54
N GLY A 12 -2.14 0.89 -6.14
CA GLY A 12 -1.00 0.04 -5.82
C GLY A 12 -1.03 -0.36 -4.35
N VAL A 13 -0.71 -1.61 -4.04
CA VAL A 13 -0.62 -2.10 -2.66
C VAL A 13 0.84 -2.40 -2.35
N GLU A 14 1.40 -1.76 -1.33
CA GLU A 14 2.73 -2.06 -0.81
C GLU A 14 2.61 -2.79 0.53
N CYS A 15 3.41 -3.84 0.71
CA CYS A 15 3.67 -4.45 2.01
C CYS A 15 5.09 -4.06 2.43
N ASP A 16 5.32 -3.80 3.71
CA ASP A 16 6.68 -3.60 4.22
C ASP A 16 7.55 -4.84 3.95
N GLY A 17 8.80 -4.59 3.55
CA GLY A 17 9.74 -5.66 3.28
C GLY A 17 10.24 -6.30 4.57
N ALA A 18 10.70 -7.56 4.48
CA ALA A 18 11.37 -8.31 5.55
C ALA A 18 12.57 -7.57 6.21
N THR A 19 13.00 -6.44 5.63
CA THR A 19 14.08 -5.56 6.09
C THR A 19 13.66 -4.58 7.17
N TYR A 20 12.43 -4.64 7.72
CA TYR A 20 11.99 -3.78 8.81
C TYR A 20 12.90 -3.85 10.07
N HIS A 21 13.70 -4.92 10.19
CA HIS A 21 14.65 -5.14 11.29
C HIS A 21 16.07 -4.62 11.09
N SER A 22 16.47 -4.07 9.92
CA SER A 22 17.87 -3.63 9.73
C SER A 22 18.00 -2.15 9.33
N SER A 23 18.39 -1.35 10.33
CA SER A 23 18.92 0.03 10.24
C SER A 23 17.90 1.16 10.05
N LYS A 24 18.24 2.33 10.65
CA LYS A 24 17.54 3.62 10.49
C LYS A 24 17.31 4.00 9.02
N ALA A 25 18.19 3.57 8.12
CA ALA A 25 18.12 3.82 6.68
C ALA A 25 17.01 3.04 5.96
N ALA A 26 16.49 1.94 6.52
CA ALA A 26 15.40 1.18 5.89
C ALA A 26 14.08 1.98 5.90
N ARG A 27 13.77 2.65 7.01
CA ARG A 27 12.56 3.50 7.11
C ARG A 27 12.59 4.69 6.17
N ASP A 28 13.75 5.34 6.04
CA ASP A 28 13.90 6.49 5.16
C ASP A 28 13.75 6.10 3.69
N ARG A 29 14.29 4.94 3.29
CA ARG A 29 14.08 4.37 1.95
C ARG A 29 12.61 4.01 1.69
N ASP A 30 11.93 3.42 2.66
CA ASP A 30 10.53 3.04 2.50
C ASP A 30 9.59 4.23 2.41
N ARG A 31 9.90 5.32 3.12
CA ARG A 31 9.20 6.60 2.98
C ARG A 31 9.50 7.25 1.64
N LEU A 32 10.77 7.30 1.23
CA LEU A 32 11.16 7.87 -0.05
C LEU A 32 10.54 7.12 -1.23
N ARG A 33 10.46 5.78 -1.16
CA ARG A 33 9.80 4.96 -2.19
C ARG A 33 8.35 5.39 -2.38
N GLN A 34 7.59 5.47 -1.29
CA GLN A 34 6.19 5.90 -1.34
C GLN A 34 6.07 7.31 -1.91
N GLN A 35 6.89 8.25 -1.43
CA GLN A 35 6.88 9.63 -1.93
C GLN A 35 7.17 9.71 -3.44
N VAL A 36 8.15 8.96 -3.94
CA VAL A 36 8.48 8.93 -5.37
C VAL A 36 7.34 8.32 -6.19
N LEU A 37 6.74 7.21 -5.73
CA LEU A 37 5.61 6.59 -6.43
C LEU A 37 4.40 7.54 -6.49
N GLU A 38 4.09 8.21 -5.38
CA GLU A 38 3.01 9.21 -5.33
C GLU A 38 3.29 10.41 -6.23
N GLN A 39 4.54 10.89 -6.32
CA GLN A 39 4.95 11.94 -7.26
C GLN A 39 4.80 11.51 -8.72
N LEU A 40 4.96 10.22 -9.02
CA LEU A 40 4.70 9.65 -10.34
C LEU A 40 3.20 9.40 -10.62
N GLY A 41 2.31 9.81 -9.70
CA GLY A 41 0.86 9.71 -9.87
C GLY A 41 0.25 8.39 -9.38
N TRP A 42 1.03 7.53 -8.70
CA TRP A 42 0.48 6.32 -8.11
C TRP A 42 -0.32 6.62 -6.85
N LYS A 43 -1.45 5.94 -6.69
CA LYS A 43 -2.16 5.84 -5.41
C LYS A 43 -1.64 4.60 -4.70
N ILE A 44 -1.05 4.74 -3.52
CA ILE A 44 -0.46 3.62 -2.77
C ILE A 44 -1.25 3.39 -1.48
N TYR A 45 -1.63 2.14 -1.23
CA TYR A 45 -2.14 1.67 0.05
C TYR A 45 -1.10 0.76 0.70
N ARG A 46 -0.76 1.03 1.95
CA ARG A 46 0.24 0.26 2.68
C ARG A 46 -0.39 -0.71 3.66
N ILE A 47 0.11 -1.94 3.65
CA ILE A 47 -0.18 -2.98 4.63
C ILE A 47 1.10 -3.24 5.42
N TRP A 48 1.00 -3.25 6.75
CA TRP A 48 2.11 -3.67 7.60
C TRP A 48 2.02 -5.17 7.85
N SER A 49 3.13 -5.86 7.66
CA SER A 49 3.32 -7.29 7.80
C SER A 49 3.08 -7.71 9.24
N THR A 50 3.42 -6.86 10.21
CA THR A 50 3.11 -7.05 11.63
C THR A 50 1.61 -7.03 11.91
N ASP A 51 0.89 -6.08 11.31
CA ASP A 51 -0.56 -5.93 11.50
C ASP A 51 -1.29 -7.07 10.79
N TRP A 52 -0.84 -7.41 9.58
CA TRP A 52 -1.35 -8.52 8.80
C TRP A 52 -1.09 -9.87 9.47
N PHE A 53 0.10 -10.07 10.05
CA PHE A 53 0.41 -11.29 10.80
C PHE A 53 -0.44 -11.42 12.07
N THR A 54 -0.72 -10.29 12.73
CA THR A 54 -1.56 -10.25 13.93
C THR A 54 -3.02 -10.55 13.59
N ASN A 55 -3.57 -9.94 12.53
CA ASN A 55 -4.94 -10.16 12.10
C ASN A 55 -5.15 -9.85 10.60
N SER A 56 -4.81 -10.83 9.76
CA SER A 56 -4.94 -10.71 8.31
C SER A 56 -6.38 -10.45 7.84
N ASN A 57 -7.37 -11.01 8.55
CA ASN A 57 -8.78 -10.80 8.23
C ASN A 57 -9.18 -9.32 8.40
N LEU A 58 -8.76 -8.68 9.48
CA LEU A 58 -9.03 -7.27 9.73
C LEU A 58 -8.35 -6.39 8.67
N GLU A 59 -7.07 -6.62 8.38
CA GLU A 59 -6.33 -5.83 7.39
C GLU A 59 -6.89 -6.04 5.97
N THR A 60 -7.34 -7.25 5.64
CA THR A 60 -8.07 -7.53 4.39
C THR A 60 -9.36 -6.72 4.31
N GLN A 61 -10.15 -6.69 5.38
CA GLN A 61 -11.40 -5.93 5.41
C GLN A 61 -11.17 -4.43 5.25
N LYS A 62 -10.13 -3.87 5.89
CA LYS A 62 -9.73 -2.47 5.71
C LYS A 62 -9.35 -2.16 4.26
N LEU A 63 -8.58 -3.03 3.61
CA LEU A 63 -8.22 -2.88 2.20
C LEU A 63 -9.47 -2.91 1.31
N ILE A 64 -10.37 -3.88 1.51
CA ILE A 64 -11.61 -3.99 0.73
C ILE A 64 -12.48 -2.74 0.90
N ALA A 65 -12.67 -2.28 2.14
CA ALA A 65 -13.44 -1.07 2.43
C ALA A 65 -12.83 0.15 1.71
N HIS A 66 -11.51 0.29 1.74
CA HIS A 66 -10.83 1.37 1.02
C HIS A 66 -11.03 1.26 -0.50
N ILE A 67 -10.89 0.06 -1.08
CA ILE A 67 -11.14 -0.16 -2.52
C ILE A 67 -12.57 0.25 -2.89
N GLN A 68 -13.56 -0.09 -2.06
CA GLN A 68 -14.96 0.30 -2.29
C GLN A 68 -15.15 1.82 -2.34
N THR A 69 -14.47 2.57 -1.47
CA THR A 69 -14.50 4.04 -1.50
C THR A 69 -13.88 4.64 -2.76
N LEU A 70 -12.99 3.91 -3.44
CA LEU A 70 -12.34 4.40 -4.67
C LEU A 70 -13.13 4.09 -5.93
N ILE A 71 -14.00 3.07 -5.88
CA ILE A 71 -14.84 2.63 -7.02
C ILE A 71 -16.15 3.41 -7.07
N THR A 72 -16.64 3.88 -5.92
CA THR A 72 -17.80 4.78 -5.83
C THR A 72 -17.43 6.18 -6.36
#